data_AF-A0A7Y1V8L8-F1
#
_entry.id   AF-A0A7Y1V8L8-F1
#
_cell.length_a   1.000
_cell.length_b   1.000
_cell.length_c   1.000
_cell.angle_alpha   90.00
_cell.angle_beta   90.00
_cell.angle_gamma   90.00
#
_symmetry.space_group_name_H-M   'P 1'
#
loop_
_entity.id
_entity.type
_entity.pdbx_description
1 polymer ?
#
loop_
_entity_poly.entity_id
_entity_poly.type
_entity_poly.pdbx_seq_one_letter_code
_entity_poly.pdbx_strand_id
1 'polypeptide(L)'
;MKTRDDPQSFAPLLIRASFTGALIMGSISIFEDFVQNWFRRRQFIYLVLVRSFCYTIIISFWLTITNSIWFFIKNPTYFWEELAFYFTDEMYYVNLISVFLTAILATGLSEINSLHGKGPLWNFVLGRYHTPREVELIFCFIDLKGSTTIAEKLGHLQFAMFLRDFFFGYH
;
A
#
# COMPACT_ATOMS: atom_id res chain seq x y z
N MET A 1 -44.87 13.05 -25.11
CA MET A 1 -44.94 14.51 -24.89
C MET A 1 -45.14 14.69 -23.38
N LYS A 2 -44.12 14.75 -22.54
CA LYS A 2 -42.87 15.52 -22.58
C LYS A 2 -41.63 14.61 -22.80
N THR A 3 -40.64 15.11 -23.55
CA THR A 3 -39.40 14.40 -23.89
C THR A 3 -38.21 14.92 -23.09
N ARG A 4 -37.11 14.15 -23.16
CA ARG A 4 -35.73 14.54 -22.85
C ARG A 4 -35.34 14.38 -21.38
N ASP A 5 -34.34 13.53 -21.20
CA ASP A 5 -33.58 13.31 -19.97
C ASP A 5 -33.08 14.65 -19.43
N ASP A 6 -33.53 15.03 -18.23
CA ASP A 6 -32.92 16.13 -17.50
C ASP A 6 -31.55 15.65 -16.99
N PRO A 7 -30.42 16.21 -17.48
CA PRO A 7 -29.12 15.79 -17.03
C PRO A 7 -28.90 16.33 -15.62
N GLN A 8 -29.20 15.51 -14.60
CA GLN A 8 -28.77 15.76 -13.22
C GLN A 8 -27.25 15.56 -13.08
N SER A 9 -26.53 16.38 -13.84
CA SER A 9 -25.15 16.82 -13.68
C SER A 9 -24.18 15.77 -13.10
N PHE A 10 -23.63 14.92 -13.96
CA PHE A 10 -22.45 14.10 -13.62
C PHE A 10 -21.23 14.95 -13.23
N ALA A 11 -21.09 16.16 -13.77
CA ALA A 11 -19.97 17.06 -13.52
C ALA A 11 -19.67 17.33 -12.03
N PRO A 12 -20.61 17.82 -11.18
CA PRO A 12 -20.38 18.00 -9.75
C PRO A 12 -20.01 16.71 -9.01
N LEU A 13 -20.55 15.55 -9.41
CA LEU A 13 -20.19 14.26 -8.82
C LEU A 13 -18.73 13.90 -9.14
N LEU A 14 -18.30 14.10 -10.39
CA LEU A 14 -16.92 13.90 -10.81
C LEU A 14 -15.95 14.88 -10.11
N ILE A 15 -16.31 16.17 -10.04
CA ILE A 15 -15.50 17.19 -9.33
C ILE A 15 -15.30 16.79 -7.87
N ARG A 16 -16.37 16.37 -7.17
CA ARG A 16 -16.29 15.87 -5.79
C ARG A 16 -15.37 14.66 -5.69
N ALA A 17 -15.57 13.65 -6.54
CA ALA A 17 -14.76 12.42 -6.53
C ALA A 17 -13.26 12.70 -6.78
N SER A 18 -12.93 13.54 -7.76
CA SER A 18 -11.56 13.95 -8.06
C SER A 18 -10.92 14.73 -6.91
N PHE A 19 -11.68 15.63 -6.26
CA PHE A 19 -11.19 16.41 -5.12
C PHE A 19 -10.93 15.51 -3.89
N THR A 20 -11.86 14.62 -3.54
CA THR A 20 -11.66 13.63 -2.46
C THR A 20 -10.48 12.71 -2.76
N GLY A 21 -10.35 12.22 -3.99
CA GLY A 21 -9.24 11.37 -4.42
C GLY A 21 -7.89 12.06 -4.32
N ALA A 22 -7.80 13.34 -4.69
CA ALA A 22 -6.57 14.13 -4.56
C ALA A 22 -6.14 14.31 -3.09
N LEU A 23 -7.08 14.60 -2.19
CA LEU A 23 -6.82 14.77 -0.75
C LEU A 23 -6.39 13.46 -0.08
N ILE A 24 -7.06 12.35 -0.42
CA ILE A 24 -6.68 11.01 0.02
C ILE A 24 -5.27 10.66 -0.48
N MET A 25 -5.01 10.81 -1.78
CA MET A 25 -3.72 10.47 -2.38
C MET A 25 -2.58 11.28 -1.77
N GLY A 26 -2.74 12.61 -1.66
CA GLY A 26 -1.72 13.49 -1.06
C GLY A 26 -1.44 13.13 0.41
N SER A 27 -2.47 12.79 1.18
CA SER A 27 -2.33 12.35 2.58
C SER A 27 -1.57 11.03 2.68
N ILE A 28 -1.86 10.07 1.78
CA ILE A 28 -1.18 8.78 1.71
C ILE A 28 0.29 8.93 1.30
N SER A 29 0.60 9.80 0.33
CA SER A 29 1.99 10.06 -0.09
C SER A 29 2.84 10.62 1.05
N ILE A 30 2.35 11.65 1.76
CA ILE A 30 3.04 12.23 2.92
C ILE A 30 3.26 11.19 4.02
N PHE A 31 2.27 10.31 4.24
CA PHE A 31 2.38 9.23 5.22
C PHE A 31 3.42 8.17 4.84
N GLU A 32 3.53 7.77 3.57
CA GLU A 32 4.54 6.79 3.14
C GLU A 32 5.97 7.36 3.20
N ASP A 33 6.18 8.63 2.85
CA ASP A 33 7.48 9.28 3.02
C ASP A 33 7.92 9.28 4.50
N PHE A 34 6.97 9.49 5.42
CA PHE A 34 7.22 9.41 6.85
C PHE A 34 7.50 7.96 7.32
N VAL A 35 6.68 6.99 6.89
CA VAL A 35 6.83 5.57 7.28
C VAL A 35 8.11 4.95 6.72
N GLN A 36 8.47 5.22 5.46
CA GLN A 36 9.67 4.68 4.83
C GLN A 36 10.95 5.16 5.54
N ASN A 37 10.94 6.40 6.02
CA ASN A 37 12.05 6.93 6.80
C ASN A 37 12.18 6.24 8.16
N TRP A 38 11.07 5.93 8.84
CA TRP A 38 11.08 5.48 10.23
C TRP A 38 11.10 3.94 10.42
N PHE A 39 10.53 3.16 9.48
CA PHE A 39 10.28 1.71 9.68
C PHE A 39 11.19 0.76 8.87
N ARG A 40 12.32 1.24 8.34
CA ARG A 40 13.25 0.55 7.43
C ARG A 40 13.86 -0.80 7.88
N ARG A 41 13.58 -1.26 9.11
CA ARG A 41 14.11 -2.52 9.70
C ARG A 41 13.05 -3.32 10.49
N ARG A 42 11.75 -3.11 10.24
CA ARG A 42 10.66 -3.79 10.95
C ARG A 42 10.11 -4.97 10.18
N GLN A 43 9.40 -5.87 10.86
CA GLN A 43 8.86 -7.10 10.26
C GLN A 43 7.75 -6.81 9.24
N PHE A 44 7.74 -7.57 8.14
CA PHE A 44 6.76 -7.49 7.04
C PHE A 44 5.30 -7.34 7.52
N ILE A 45 4.84 -8.26 8.38
CA ILE A 45 3.44 -8.29 8.85
C ILE A 45 3.09 -7.02 9.63
N TYR A 46 4.02 -6.52 10.45
CA TYR A 46 3.83 -5.30 11.23
C TYR A 46 3.69 -4.07 10.31
N LEU A 47 4.52 -3.98 9.26
CA LEU A 47 4.44 -2.91 8.26
C LEU A 47 3.09 -2.93 7.52
N VAL A 48 2.66 -4.09 7.03
CA VAL A 48 1.39 -4.27 6.31
C VAL A 48 0.19 -3.90 7.18
N LEU A 49 0.14 -4.37 8.43
CA LEU A 49 -0.97 -4.08 9.35
C LEU A 49 -1.04 -2.59 9.72
N VAL A 50 0.09 -1.97 10.08
CA VAL A 50 0.12 -0.54 10.46
C VAL A 50 -0.28 0.34 9.28
N ARG A 51 0.29 0.10 8.08
CA ARG A 51 -0.09 0.83 6.86
C ARG A 51 -1.58 0.68 6.54
N SER A 52 -2.10 -0.54 6.56
CA SER A 52 -3.51 -0.82 6.24
C SER A 52 -4.48 -0.13 7.21
N PHE A 53 -4.14 -0.12 8.50
CA PHE A 53 -4.93 0.55 9.53
C PHE A 53 -4.90 2.07 9.34
N CYS A 54 -3.72 2.67 9.15
CA CYS A 54 -3.58 4.11 8.90
C CYS A 54 -4.29 4.54 7.60
N TYR A 55 -4.19 3.77 6.52
CA TYR A 55 -4.90 4.04 5.27
C TYR A 55 -6.42 4.01 5.45
N THR A 56 -6.94 3.03 6.20
CA THR A 56 -8.38 2.94 6.48
C THR A 56 -8.86 4.17 7.27
N ILE A 57 -8.07 4.64 8.25
CA ILE A 57 -8.37 5.87 8.99
C ILE A 57 -8.35 7.11 8.08
N ILE A 58 -7.29 7.29 7.28
CA ILE A 58 -7.14 8.45 6.38
C ILE A 58 -8.27 8.50 5.35
N ILE A 59 -8.59 7.37 4.71
CA ILE A 59 -9.65 7.27 3.70
C ILE A 59 -11.02 7.49 4.34
N SER A 60 -11.30 6.82 5.46
CA SER A 60 -12.56 6.99 6.21
C SER A 60 -12.79 8.44 6.62
N PHE A 61 -11.77 9.10 7.19
CA PHE A 61 -11.80 10.50 7.57
C PHE A 61 -12.15 11.41 6.38
N TRP A 62 -11.46 11.29 5.25
CA TRP A 62 -11.73 12.12 4.08
C TRP A 62 -13.09 11.85 3.42
N LEU A 63 -13.58 10.60 3.46
CA LEU A 63 -14.93 10.26 3.01
C LEU A 63 -15.99 10.93 3.90
N THR A 64 -15.92 10.79 5.23
CA THR A 64 -16.83 11.46 6.17
C THR A 64 -16.82 12.97 5.94
N ILE A 65 -15.65 13.60 5.94
CA ILE A 65 -15.51 15.06 5.79
C ILE A 65 -16.07 15.54 4.44
N THR A 66 -15.79 14.85 3.34
CA THR A 66 -16.32 15.26 2.03
C THR A 66 -17.83 15.04 1.92
N ASN A 67 -18.37 14.01 2.58
CA ASN A 67 -19.81 13.79 2.66
C ASN A 67 -20.49 14.93 3.43
N SER A 68 -20.01 15.25 4.64
CA SER A 68 -20.58 16.32 5.48
C SER A 68 -20.47 17.71 4.83
N ILE A 69 -19.34 18.03 4.17
CA ILE A 69 -19.19 19.29 3.40
C ILE A 69 -20.19 19.36 2.24
N TRP A 70 -20.40 18.25 1.52
CA TRP A 70 -21.34 18.21 0.39
C TRP A 70 -22.79 18.43 0.83
N PHE A 71 -23.19 17.88 1.97
CA PHE A 71 -24.50 18.13 2.57
C PHE A 71 -24.62 19.55 3.13
N PHE A 72 -23.58 20.09 3.77
CA PHE A 72 -23.56 21.46 4.28
C PHE A 72 -23.78 22.52 3.18
N ILE A 73 -23.21 22.33 1.99
CA ILE A 73 -23.44 23.21 0.83
C ILE A 73 -24.92 23.24 0.41
N LYS A 74 -25.67 22.15 0.64
CA LYS A 74 -27.11 22.09 0.35
C LYS A 74 -27.97 22.61 1.49
N ASN A 75 -27.65 22.21 2.73
CA ASN A 75 -28.39 22.58 3.95
C ASN A 75 -27.38 22.89 5.08
N PRO A 76 -27.09 24.17 5.37
CA PRO A 76 -25.97 24.54 6.26
C PRO A 76 -26.21 24.23 7.75
N THR A 77 -27.45 23.92 8.15
CA THR A 77 -27.83 23.70 9.56
C THR A 77 -27.50 22.31 10.10
N TYR A 78 -27.22 21.32 9.24
CA TYR A 78 -27.22 19.89 9.62
C TYR A 78 -25.84 19.22 9.64
N PHE A 79 -24.73 19.97 9.56
CA PHE A 79 -23.36 19.40 9.43
C PHE A 79 -23.03 18.33 10.49
N TRP A 80 -23.34 18.59 11.76
CA TRP A 80 -23.04 17.67 12.86
C TRP A 80 -23.96 16.44 12.88
N GLU A 81 -25.22 16.60 12.45
CA GLU A 81 -26.20 15.52 12.38
C GLU A 81 -25.85 14.55 11.24
N GLU A 82 -25.50 15.07 10.05
CA GLU A 82 -25.03 14.28 8.91
C GLU A 82 -23.70 13.56 9.20
N LEU A 83 -22.80 14.21 9.94
CA LEU A 83 -21.53 13.59 10.36
C LEU A 83 -21.77 12.43 11.34
N ALA A 84 -22.70 12.58 12.29
CA ALA A 84 -23.08 11.50 13.19
C ALA A 84 -23.84 10.38 12.45
N PHE A 85 -24.76 10.75 11.56
CA PHE A 85 -25.55 9.80 10.74
C PHE A 85 -24.66 8.90 9.89
N TYR A 86 -23.61 9.46 9.28
CA TYR A 86 -22.66 8.67 8.49
C TYR A 86 -21.98 7.55 9.30
N PHE A 87 -21.67 7.76 10.58
CA PHE A 87 -21.13 6.68 11.42
C PHE A 87 -22.15 5.62 11.83
N THR A 88 -23.45 5.92 11.74
CA THR A 88 -24.54 4.96 12.01
C THR A 88 -25.06 4.24 10.77
N ASP A 89 -24.69 4.71 9.57
CA ASP A 89 -25.08 4.10 8.29
C ASP A 89 -24.39 2.74 8.09
N GLU A 90 -25.14 1.73 7.65
CA GLU A 90 -24.58 0.42 7.26
C GLU A 90 -23.51 0.56 6.17
N MET A 91 -23.68 1.55 5.28
CA MET A 91 -22.72 1.88 4.23
C MET A 91 -21.33 2.24 4.77
N TYR A 92 -21.24 2.81 5.98
CA TYR A 92 -19.95 3.10 6.62
C TYR A 92 -19.17 1.84 6.96
N TYR A 93 -19.84 0.83 7.52
CA TYR A 93 -19.21 -0.45 7.84
C TYR A 93 -18.75 -1.19 6.57
N VAL A 94 -19.56 -1.16 5.51
CA VAL A 94 -19.19 -1.72 4.19
C VAL A 94 -17.98 -0.99 3.61
N ASN A 95 -17.95 0.34 3.64
CA ASN A 95 -16.81 1.14 3.19
C ASN A 95 -15.55 0.87 4.03
N LEU A 96 -15.67 0.79 5.36
CA LEU A 96 -14.54 0.53 6.26
C LEU A 96 -13.91 -0.85 6.00
N ILE A 97 -14.73 -1.90 5.88
CA ILE A 97 -14.26 -3.27 5.62
C ILE A 97 -13.64 -3.37 4.23
N SER A 98 -14.30 -2.84 3.19
CA SER A 98 -13.80 -2.90 1.81
C SER A 98 -12.50 -2.12 1.62
N VAL A 99 -12.37 -0.94 2.23
CA VAL A 99 -11.12 -0.16 2.25
C VAL A 99 -10.02 -0.92 2.99
N PHE A 100 -10.30 -1.50 4.16
CA PHE A 100 -9.30 -2.24 4.95
C PHE A 100 -8.78 -3.48 4.21
N LEU A 101 -9.67 -4.27 3.60
CA LEU A 101 -9.28 -5.42 2.76
C LEU A 101 -8.45 -4.99 1.55
N THR A 102 -8.86 -3.92 0.86
CA THR A 102 -8.13 -3.38 -0.29
C THR A 102 -6.75 -2.85 0.13
N ALA A 103 -6.65 -2.20 1.30
CA ALA A 103 -5.40 -1.69 1.84
C ALA A 103 -4.43 -2.82 2.23
N ILE A 104 -4.91 -3.92 2.83
CA ILE A 104 -4.09 -5.12 3.10
C ILE A 104 -3.54 -5.71 1.80
N LEU A 105 -4.38 -5.87 0.78
CA LEU A 105 -3.96 -6.43 -0.50
C LEU A 105 -2.93 -5.51 -1.20
N ALA A 106 -3.19 -4.21 -1.26
CA ALA A 106 -2.30 -3.24 -1.91
C ALA A 106 -0.95 -3.12 -1.19
N THR A 107 -0.96 -2.99 0.15
CA THR A 107 0.29 -2.88 0.93
C THR A 107 1.06 -4.18 0.96
N GLY A 108 0.39 -5.32 1.07
CA GLY A 108 1.00 -6.65 0.99
C GLY A 108 1.69 -6.90 -0.36
N LEU A 109 1.01 -6.60 -1.47
CA LEU A 109 1.61 -6.71 -2.81
C LEU A 109 2.80 -5.76 -3.00
N SER A 110 2.70 -4.52 -2.50
CA SER A 110 3.81 -3.54 -2.54
C SER A 110 5.03 -4.03 -1.77
N GLU A 111 4.83 -4.62 -0.59
CA GLU A 111 5.92 -5.11 0.26
C GLU A 111 6.52 -6.43 -0.26
N ILE A 112 5.73 -7.32 -0.89
CA ILE A 112 6.31 -8.48 -1.60
C ILE A 112 7.14 -8.00 -2.81
N ASN A 113 6.71 -6.92 -3.49
CA ASN A 113 7.47 -6.33 -4.59
C ASN A 113 8.77 -5.66 -4.12
N SER A 114 8.84 -5.17 -2.88
CA SER A 114 10.10 -4.65 -2.31
C SER A 114 11.09 -5.79 -2.02
N LEU A 115 10.60 -6.92 -1.47
CA LEU A 115 11.41 -8.10 -1.15
C LEU A 115 12.03 -8.79 -2.37
N HIS A 116 11.29 -8.89 -3.49
CA HIS A 116 11.79 -9.54 -4.71
C HIS A 116 12.56 -8.58 -5.64
N GLY A 117 12.74 -7.31 -5.25
CA GLY A 117 13.32 -6.27 -6.10
C GLY A 117 12.33 -5.72 -7.14
N LYS A 118 12.70 -4.61 -7.78
CA LYS A 118 11.80 -3.88 -8.70
C LYS A 118 11.53 -4.68 -9.99
N GLY A 119 10.36 -5.33 -10.09
CA GLY A 119 9.82 -5.84 -11.36
C GLY A 119 9.51 -7.34 -11.51
N PRO A 120 10.06 -8.30 -10.74
CA PRO A 120 9.79 -9.73 -10.97
C PRO A 120 8.32 -10.13 -10.76
N LEU A 121 7.59 -9.49 -9.84
CA LEU A 121 6.19 -9.88 -9.56
C LEU A 121 5.29 -9.78 -10.79
N TRP A 122 5.42 -8.73 -11.60
CA TRP A 122 4.61 -8.60 -12.81
C TRP A 122 4.99 -9.64 -13.86
N ASN A 123 6.27 -10.04 -13.93
CA ASN A 123 6.70 -11.15 -14.79
C ASN A 123 6.16 -12.51 -14.31
N PHE A 124 6.02 -12.71 -12.99
CA PHE A 124 5.32 -13.88 -12.42
C PHE A 124 3.82 -13.88 -12.74
N VAL A 125 3.10 -12.78 -12.47
CA VAL A 125 1.65 -12.67 -12.71
C VAL A 125 1.31 -12.80 -14.20
N LEU A 126 2.12 -12.21 -15.09
CA LEU A 126 1.96 -12.36 -16.55
C LEU A 126 2.42 -13.73 -17.09
N GLY A 127 2.88 -14.66 -16.24
CA GLY A 127 3.36 -15.97 -16.68
C GLY A 127 4.62 -15.93 -17.56
N ARG A 128 5.39 -14.83 -17.55
CA ARG A 128 6.60 -14.66 -18.38
C ARG A 128 7.75 -15.59 -17.97
N TYR A 129 7.64 -16.25 -16.82
CA TYR A 129 8.54 -17.33 -16.39
C TYR A 129 8.05 -18.74 -16.81
N HIS A 130 6.84 -18.90 -17.34
CA HIS A 130 6.35 -20.19 -17.84
C HIS A 130 6.86 -20.52 -19.25
N THR A 131 7.25 -19.51 -20.04
CA THR A 131 7.89 -19.72 -21.34
C THR A 131 9.41 -19.56 -21.18
N PRO A 132 10.22 -20.59 -21.48
CA PRO A 132 11.67 -20.48 -21.45
C PRO A 132 12.11 -19.42 -22.47
N ARG A 133 12.99 -18.52 -22.04
CA ARG A 133 13.50 -17.40 -22.85
C ARG A 133 15.01 -17.38 -22.77
N GLU A 134 15.68 -17.28 -23.91
CA GLU A 134 17.10 -17.00 -23.96
C GLU A 134 17.38 -15.61 -23.39
N VAL A 135 18.25 -15.55 -22.39
CA VAL A 135 18.69 -14.34 -21.71
C VAL A 135 20.19 -14.41 -21.51
N GLU A 136 20.91 -13.38 -21.96
CA GLU A 136 22.35 -13.28 -21.72
C GLU A 136 22.60 -12.94 -20.25
N LEU A 137 23.10 -13.93 -19.50
CA LEU A 137 23.42 -13.81 -18.07
C LEU A 137 24.90 -14.14 -17.87
N ILE A 138 25.64 -13.21 -17.26
CA ILE A 138 27.00 -13.46 -16.81
C ILE A 138 26.91 -14.24 -15.48
N PHE A 139 27.15 -15.55 -15.53
CA PHE A 139 27.25 -16.37 -14.33
C PHE A 139 28.62 -16.17 -13.66
N CYS A 140 28.61 -15.66 -12.43
CA CYS A 140 29.78 -15.51 -11.59
C CYS A 140 29.68 -16.45 -10.39
N PHE A 141 30.69 -17.28 -10.18
CA PHE A 141 30.82 -18.11 -8.98
C PHE A 141 31.88 -17.48 -8.08
N ILE A 142 31.46 -17.03 -6.91
CA ILE A 142 32.34 -16.48 -5.86
C ILE A 142 32.26 -17.43 -4.67
N ASP A 143 33.38 -18.10 -4.36
CA ASP A 143 33.52 -18.92 -3.15
C ASP A 143 34.52 -18.27 -2.18
N LEU A 144 34.30 -18.50 -0.89
CA LEU A 144 35.07 -17.91 0.19
C LEU A 144 36.23 -18.86 0.56
N LYS A 145 37.45 -18.48 0.22
CA LYS A 145 38.66 -19.31 0.43
C LYS A 145 38.78 -19.77 1.89
N GLY A 146 38.71 -21.09 2.11
CA GLY A 146 38.79 -21.69 3.45
C GLY A 146 37.48 -21.65 4.25
N SER A 147 36.33 -21.55 3.56
CA SER A 147 34.99 -21.52 4.15
C SER A 147 34.72 -22.60 5.20
N THR A 148 35.21 -23.83 4.99
CA THR A 148 35.11 -24.94 5.96
C THR A 148 35.83 -24.63 7.29
N THR A 149 37.12 -24.30 7.24
CA THR A 149 37.92 -23.95 8.43
C THR A 149 37.37 -22.72 9.16
N ILE A 150 36.80 -21.77 8.42
CA ILE A 150 36.17 -20.57 8.99
C ILE A 150 34.84 -20.94 9.69
N ALA A 151 34.01 -21.80 9.07
CA ALA A 151 32.76 -22.29 9.65
C ALA A 151 32.99 -23.18 10.89
N GLU A 152 34.01 -24.05 10.88
CA GLU A 152 34.40 -24.88 12.02
C GLU A 152 34.88 -24.03 13.21
N LYS A 153 35.58 -22.92 12.96
CA LYS A 153 36.11 -22.04 14.00
C LYS A 153 35.05 -21.09 14.59
N LEU A 154 34.07 -20.65 13.79
CA LEU A 154 33.01 -19.71 14.21
C LEU A 154 31.74 -20.42 14.69
N GLY A 155 31.48 -21.64 14.22
CA GLY A 155 30.20 -22.32 14.38
C GLY A 155 29.09 -21.74 13.49
N HIS A 156 28.07 -22.56 13.23
CA HIS A 156 27.08 -22.29 12.18
C HIS A 156 26.38 -20.93 12.28
N LEU A 157 26.00 -20.48 13.48
CA LEU A 157 25.27 -19.22 13.67
C LEU A 157 26.14 -18.00 13.37
N GLN A 158 27.37 -17.96 13.87
CA GLN A 158 28.29 -16.85 13.67
C GLN A 158 28.81 -16.81 12.24
N PHE A 159 29.03 -17.98 11.61
CA PHE A 159 29.35 -18.07 10.20
C PHE A 159 28.21 -17.55 9.31
N ALA A 160 26.95 -17.87 9.62
CA ALA A 160 25.80 -17.32 8.90
C ALA A 160 25.66 -15.79 9.07
N MET A 161 25.96 -15.25 10.26
CA MET A 161 26.03 -13.79 10.47
C MET A 161 27.18 -13.16 9.69
N PHE A 162 28.37 -13.75 9.71
CA PHE A 162 29.53 -13.30 8.93
C PHE A 162 29.23 -13.27 7.42
N LEU A 163 28.60 -14.31 6.86
CA LEU A 163 28.19 -14.32 5.46
C LEU A 163 27.16 -13.23 5.15
N ARG A 164 26.15 -13.05 6.02
CA ARG A 164 25.17 -11.97 5.85
C ARG A 164 25.86 -10.60 5.86
N ASP A 165 26.78 -10.38 6.78
CA ASP A 165 27.47 -9.09 6.89
C ASP A 165 28.47 -8.88 5.73
N PHE A 166 29.05 -9.95 5.16
CA PHE A 166 29.87 -9.90 3.93
C PHE A 166 29.04 -9.56 2.67
N PHE A 167 27.87 -10.19 2.48
CA PHE A 167 27.03 -9.98 1.29
C PHE A 167 26.15 -8.72 1.36
N PHE A 168 25.74 -8.29 2.55
CA PHE A 168 24.79 -7.18 2.74
C PHE A 168 25.40 -5.95 3.46
N GLY A 169 26.63 -6.02 3.95
CA GLY A 169 27.28 -4.96 4.75
C GLY A 169 27.83 -3.76 3.97
N TYR A 170 27.37 -3.51 2.74
CA TYR A 170 27.80 -2.39 1.89
C TYR A 170 26.67 -1.39 1.60
N HIS A 171 26.00 -0.91 2.67
CA HIS A 171 24.99 0.14 2.66
C HIS A 171 25.14 1.07 3.87
#